data_AF-A0A3B5LLV0-F1
#
_entry.id   AF-A0A3B5LLV0-F1
#
_cell.length_a   1.000
_cell.length_b   1.000
_cell.length_c   1.000
_cell.angle_alpha   90.00
_cell.angle_beta   90.00
_cell.angle_gamma   90.00
#
_symmetry.space_group_name_H-M   'P 1'
#
loop_
_entity.id
_entity.type
_entity.pdbx_description
1 polymer ?
#
loop_
_entity_poly.entity_id
_entity_poly.type
_entity_poly.pdbx_seq_one_letter_code
_entity_poly.pdbx_strand_id
1 'polypeptide(L)'
;QRECISIHVGQAGVQIGNACWELYCLEHGIQPDGQMPSDKTIGGGDDSFNTFFSETGAGKHVPRAVFVDLEPTEPVLVSPPC
;
A
#
# COMPACT_ATOMS: atom_id res chain seq x y z
N GLN A 1 -9.51 -8.64 13.24
CA GLN A 1 -8.84 -8.15 12.03
C GLN A 1 -7.88 -9.21 11.53
N ARG A 2 -7.91 -9.54 10.24
CA ARG A 2 -6.92 -10.42 9.60
C ARG A 2 -6.08 -9.54 8.70
N GLU A 3 -4.78 -9.69 8.75
CA GLU A 3 -3.86 -8.87 7.97
C GLU A 3 -3.24 -9.74 6.87
N CYS A 4 -3.01 -9.16 5.70
CA CYS A 4 -2.34 -9.78 4.57
C CYS A 4 -1.09 -8.98 4.23
N ILE A 5 0.02 -9.67 3.96
CA ILE A 5 1.26 -9.07 3.49
C ILE A 5 1.47 -9.51 2.04
N SER A 6 1.56 -8.54 1.13
CA SER A 6 1.91 -8.80 -0.27
C SER A 6 3.42 -8.78 -0.44
N ILE A 7 4.00 -9.83 -1.04
CA ILE A 7 5.43 -9.91 -1.33
C ILE A 7 5.60 -9.98 -2.84
N HIS A 8 6.30 -9.00 -3.40
CA HIS A 8 6.55 -8.85 -4.83
C HIS A 8 8.05 -9.04 -5.08
N VAL A 9 8.43 -10.06 -5.86
CA VAL A 9 9.83 -10.48 -6.03
C VAL A 9 10.24 -10.46 -7.49
N GLY A 10 11.42 -9.92 -7.76
CA GLY A 10 12.02 -9.76 -9.08
C GLY A 10 11.35 -8.65 -9.91
N GLN A 11 12.02 -8.24 -10.97
CA GLN A 11 11.61 -7.12 -11.83
C GLN A 11 10.13 -7.19 -12.26
N ALA A 12 9.67 -8.35 -12.73
CA ALA A 12 8.27 -8.52 -13.15
C ALA A 12 7.29 -8.40 -11.96
N GLY A 13 7.62 -9.01 -10.82
CA GLY A 13 6.79 -8.95 -9.62
C GLY A 13 6.67 -7.52 -9.10
N VAL A 14 7.78 -6.78 -9.08
CA VAL A 14 7.80 -5.38 -8.66
C VAL A 14 6.95 -4.49 -9.58
N GLN A 15 7.08 -4.63 -10.90
CA GLN A 15 6.28 -3.84 -11.85
C GLN A 15 4.79 -4.13 -11.73
N ILE A 16 4.41 -5.40 -11.61
CA ILE A 16 3.01 -5.80 -11.40
C ILE A 16 2.52 -5.25 -10.05
N GLY A 17 3.32 -5.40 -8.99
CA GLY A 17 3.00 -4.90 -7.67
C GLY A 17 2.74 -3.39 -7.66
N ASN A 18 3.56 -2.59 -8.33
CA ASN A 18 3.37 -1.15 -8.45
C ASN A 18 2.01 -0.81 -9.08
N ALA A 19 1.68 -1.42 -10.23
CA ALA A 19 0.40 -1.18 -10.90
C ALA A 19 -0.80 -1.64 -10.04
N CYS A 20 -0.68 -2.77 -9.35
CA CYS A 20 -1.73 -3.26 -8.46
C CYS A 20 -1.97 -2.31 -7.28
N TRP A 21 -0.91 -1.79 -6.67
CA TRP A 21 -1.05 -0.88 -5.53
C TRP A 21 -1.53 0.52 -5.93
N GLU A 22 -1.13 1.02 -7.09
CA GLU A 22 -1.71 2.26 -7.66
C GLU A 22 -3.23 2.13 -7.82
N LEU A 23 -3.69 0.99 -8.35
CA LEU A 23 -5.12 0.71 -8.48
C LEU A 23 -5.81 0.58 -7.11
N TYR A 24 -5.20 -0.10 -6.14
CA TYR A 24 -5.75 -0.20 -4.77
C TYR A 24 -5.87 1.16 -4.09
N CYS A 25 -4.86 2.04 -4.20
CA CYS A 25 -4.95 3.39 -3.64
C CYS A 25 -6.12 4.14 -4.31
N LEU A 26 -6.27 4.04 -5.65
CA LEU A 26 -7.37 4.68 -6.38
C LEU A 26 -8.76 4.16 -5.97
N GLU A 27 -8.93 2.83 -5.88
CA GLU A 27 -10.20 2.19 -5.50
C GLU A 27 -10.66 2.58 -4.09
N HIS A 28 -9.70 2.80 -3.19
CA HIS A 28 -9.96 3.20 -1.80
C HIS A 28 -9.89 4.71 -1.57
N GLY A 29 -9.62 5.53 -2.60
CA GLY A 29 -9.52 6.98 -2.46
C GLY A 29 -8.32 7.45 -1.63
N ILE A 30 -7.27 6.64 -1.56
CA ILE A 30 -6.00 6.97 -0.93
C ILE A 30 -5.17 7.76 -1.95
N GLN A 31 -4.76 8.95 -1.54
CA GLN A 31 -3.94 9.84 -2.36
C GLN A 31 -2.48 9.36 -2.42
N PRO A 32 -1.68 9.90 -3.36
CA PRO A 32 -0.27 9.57 -3.49
C PRO A 32 0.66 10.00 -2.33
N ASP A 33 0.10 10.52 -1.24
CA ASP A 33 0.81 10.79 0.01
C ASP A 33 0.37 9.85 1.14
N GLY A 34 -0.55 8.92 0.83
CA GLY A 34 -1.21 8.00 1.74
C GLY A 34 -2.38 8.61 2.52
N GLN A 35 -2.79 9.84 2.26
CA GLN A 35 -3.95 10.46 2.91
C GLN A 35 -5.25 9.97 2.26
N MET A 36 -6.28 9.74 3.08
CA MET A 36 -7.63 9.41 2.60
C MET A 36 -8.61 10.50 3.07
N PRO A 37 -8.84 11.57 2.27
CA PRO A 37 -9.65 12.72 2.69
C PRO A 37 -11.11 12.41 3.01
N SER A 38 -11.64 11.30 2.46
CA SER A 38 -13.00 10.85 2.66
C SER A 38 -13.21 10.07 3.97
N ASP A 39 -12.13 9.62 4.61
CA ASP A 39 -12.23 8.87 5.86
C ASP A 39 -12.49 9.82 7.03
N LYS A 40 -13.74 9.88 7.46
CA LYS A 40 -14.16 10.66 8.64
C LYS A 40 -13.96 9.90 9.94
N THR A 41 -13.41 8.69 9.88
CA THR A 41 -13.24 7.78 11.02
C THR A 41 -11.77 7.47 11.27
N ILE A 42 -10.99 8.50 11.59
CA ILE A 42 -9.64 8.33 12.17
C ILE A 42 -9.75 7.36 13.35
N GLY A 43 -9.18 6.17 13.22
CA GLY A 43 -9.10 5.18 14.29
C GLY A 43 -10.33 4.30 14.54
N GLY A 44 -11.25 4.10 13.58
CA GLY A 44 -12.32 3.11 13.81
C GLY A 44 -13.45 3.07 12.80
N GLY A 45 -13.17 2.56 11.61
CA GLY A 45 -14.17 1.99 10.69
C GLY A 45 -13.79 0.54 10.40
N ASP A 46 -14.76 -0.38 10.41
CA ASP A 46 -14.58 -1.81 10.09
C ASP A 46 -14.37 -2.00 8.58
N ASP A 47 -13.41 -1.26 8.03
CA ASP A 47 -13.16 -1.26 6.60
C ASP A 47 -12.24 -2.40 6.23
N SER A 48 -12.75 -3.27 5.36
CA SER A 48 -12.08 -4.47 4.88
C SER A 48 -10.70 -4.20 4.27
N PHE A 49 -10.41 -2.97 3.84
CA PHE A 49 -9.11 -2.57 3.29
C PHE A 49 -7.98 -2.49 4.33
N ASN A 50 -8.29 -2.37 5.62
CA ASN A 50 -7.28 -2.45 6.69
C ASN A 50 -6.62 -3.84 6.79
N THR A 51 -7.14 -4.83 6.06
CA THR A 51 -6.45 -6.10 5.79
C THR A 51 -5.13 -5.87 5.05
N PHE A 52 -5.08 -4.90 4.13
CA PHE A 52 -3.98 -4.64 3.21
C PHE A 52 -3.22 -3.35 3.54
N PHE A 53 -3.82 -2.42 4.27
CA PHE A 53 -3.18 -1.18 4.71
C PHE A 53 -2.99 -1.17 6.23
N SER A 54 -1.97 -0.45 6.69
CA SER A 54 -1.82 -0.03 8.09
C SER A 54 -2.00 1.49 8.18
N GLU A 55 -2.70 1.96 9.19
CA GLU A 55 -2.87 3.39 9.46
C GLU A 55 -1.82 3.87 10.47
N THR A 56 -1.15 4.98 10.16
CA THR A 56 -0.26 5.66 11.12
C THR A 56 -1.06 6.62 11.99
N GLY A 57 -0.51 7.03 13.14
CA GLY A 57 -1.15 8.06 13.99
C GLY A 57 -1.34 9.43 13.32
N ALA A 58 -0.79 9.66 12.14
CA ALA A 58 -0.99 10.86 11.33
C ALA A 58 -2.08 10.69 10.23
N GLY A 59 -2.84 9.59 10.25
CA GLY A 59 -3.88 9.29 9.26
C GLY A 59 -3.36 8.76 7.92
N LYS A 60 -2.05 8.49 7.82
CA LYS A 60 -1.46 7.92 6.60
C LYS A 60 -1.76 6.43 6.50
N HIS A 61 -2.31 6.01 5.38
CA HIS A 61 -2.50 4.62 4.99
C HIS A 61 -1.25 4.11 4.27
N VAL A 62 -0.65 3.06 4.82
CA VAL A 62 0.61 2.47 4.34
C VAL A 62 0.34 1.04 3.87
N PRO A 63 0.64 0.71 2.60
CA PRO A 63 0.56 -0.65 2.08
C PRO A 63 1.36 -1.66 2.90
N ARG A 64 0.75 -2.81 3.22
CA ARG A 64 1.43 -3.97 3.80
C ARG A 64 2.11 -4.77 2.70
N ALA A 65 3.11 -4.16 2.06
CA ALA A 65 3.80 -4.72 0.91
C ALA A 65 5.32 -4.71 1.10
N VAL A 66 5.97 -5.75 0.58
CA VAL A 66 7.42 -5.86 0.48
C VAL A 66 7.79 -6.10 -0.97
N PHE A 67 8.71 -5.28 -1.49
CA PHE A 67 9.24 -5.37 -2.84
C PHE A 67 10.69 -5.80 -2.78
N VAL A 68 11.09 -6.80 -3.55
CA VAL A 68 12.47 -7.28 -3.56
C VAL A 68 12.92 -7.46 -5.00
N ASP A 69 13.92 -6.69 -5.41
CA ASP A 69 14.63 -6.90 -6.67
C ASP A 69 16.13 -7.01 -6.40
N LEU A 70 16.82 -7.87 -7.16
CA LEU A 70 18.27 -8.01 -7.08
C LEU A 70 18.97 -7.23 -8.21
N GLU A 71 18.20 -6.68 -9.14
CA GLU A 71 18.71 -5.80 -10.18
C GLU A 71 18.88 -4.36 -9.65
N PRO A 72 19.97 -3.66 -10.00
CA PRO A 72 20.31 -2.34 -9.43
C PRO A 72 19.39 -1.20 -9.89
N THR A 73 18.48 -1.46 -10.83
CA THR A 73 17.59 -0.46 -11.44
C THR A 73 16.40 -0.09 -10.56
N GLU A 74 15.96 -0.97 -9.65
CA GLU A 74 14.79 -0.73 -8.79
C GLU A 74 15.14 -0.88 -7.31
N PRO A 75 14.85 0.12 -6.44
CA PRO A 75 15.18 0.02 -5.01
C PRO A 75 14.38 -1.08 -4.30
N VAL A 76 15.05 -1.87 -3.47
CA VAL A 76 14.50 -2.97 -2.64
C VAL A 76 13.48 -2.52 -1.58
N LEU A 77 13.16 -1.23 -1.49
CA LEU A 77 12.36 -0.65 -0.39
C LEU A 77 11.53 0.55 -0.84
N VAL A 78 11.03 0.53 -2.09
CA VAL A 78 10.01 1.52 -2.48
C VAL A 78 8.68 1.03 -1.90
N SER A 79 8.17 1.72 -0.88
CA SER A 79 6.74 1.62 -0.57
C SER A 79 5.99 1.99 -1.86
N PRO A 80 5.05 1.17 -2.34
CA PRO A 80 4.41 1.46 -3.60
C PRO A 80 3.70 2.82 -3.49
N PRO A 81 3.62 3.58 -4.58
CA PRO A 81 2.94 4.86 -4.57
C PRO A 81 1.45 4.63 -4.30
N CYS A 82 1.07 4.68 -3.03
CA CYS A 82 0.26 5.83 -2.65
C CYS A 82 1.30 6.96 -2.51
#